data_AF-A0A6A7LK31-F1
#
_entry.id   AF-A0A6A7LK31-F1
#
_cell.length_a   1.000
_cell.length_b   1.000
_cell.length_c   1.000
_cell.angle_alpha   90.00
_cell.angle_beta   90.00
_cell.angle_gamma   90.00
#
_symmetry.space_group_name_H-M   'P 1'
#
loop_
_entity.id
_entity.type
_entity.pdbx_description
1 polymer ?
#
loop_
_entity_poly.entity_id
_entity_poly.type
_entity_poly.pdbx_seq_one_letter_code
_entity_poly.pdbx_strand_id
1 'polypeptide(L)'
;MSDLAEDSAVAFYTVIIDWLKILVIFGLGIFVGIIVRRWEIDRMQPVIRILDNSVTTVLIAIKDKEGQELPFLANRISVLNTGRSGAKDCKVYIELPDKVIRRTGWMLPDDNTALSVTLNVNIPEYVDLCAVAPRGEGRIVTNERGYRLENPDSYQKYGPEIGDIPATITVASSNAKPAVRSIILHATPIVDNNYLGRIVEFVPALPQTTETPMTETTPKKRTVYNWLTDWMDKK
;
A
#
# COMPACT_ATOMS: atom_id res chain seq x y z
N MET A 1 -15.56 27.14 70.64
CA MET A 1 -14.53 27.64 69.70
C MET A 1 -13.95 26.51 68.85
N SER A 2 -13.95 25.24 69.30
CA SER A 2 -13.61 24.08 68.45
C SER A 2 -14.59 23.86 67.31
N ASP A 3 -15.90 23.99 67.58
CA ASP A 3 -16.94 23.57 66.62
C ASP A 3 -16.98 24.48 65.37
N LEU A 4 -16.69 25.78 65.53
CA LEU A 4 -16.56 26.73 64.42
C LEU A 4 -15.34 26.46 63.51
N ALA A 5 -14.27 25.86 64.07
CA ALA A 5 -13.08 25.49 63.30
C ALA A 5 -13.31 24.19 62.53
N GLU A 6 -14.13 23.28 63.06
CA GLU A 6 -14.48 22.02 62.41
C GLU A 6 -15.41 22.23 61.21
N ASP A 7 -16.46 23.07 61.36
CA ASP A 7 -17.40 23.39 60.27
C ASP A 7 -16.72 24.09 59.08
N SER A 8 -15.76 24.98 59.36
CA SER A 8 -15.01 25.68 58.31
C SER A 8 -14.03 24.77 57.56
N ALA A 9 -13.45 23.77 58.23
CA ALA A 9 -12.62 22.76 57.59
C ALA A 9 -13.45 21.88 56.65
N VAL A 10 -14.63 21.40 57.09
CA VAL A 10 -15.53 20.58 56.27
C VAL A 10 -15.95 21.31 55.00
N ALA A 11 -16.32 22.60 55.11
CA ALA A 11 -16.68 23.43 53.96
C ALA A 11 -15.52 23.64 52.97
N PHE A 12 -14.28 23.73 53.46
CA PHE A 12 -13.10 23.84 52.59
C PHE A 12 -12.82 22.53 51.83
N TYR A 13 -12.96 21.38 52.50
CA TYR A 13 -12.77 20.07 51.86
C TYR A 13 -13.82 19.77 50.79
N THR A 14 -15.09 20.15 51.00
CA THR A 14 -16.14 19.95 49.98
C THR A 14 -15.86 20.74 48.71
N VAL A 15 -15.40 22.00 48.84
CA VAL A 15 -14.99 22.83 47.70
C VAL A 15 -13.83 22.19 46.93
N ILE A 16 -12.80 21.70 47.62
CA ILE A 16 -11.66 21.02 46.98
C ILE A 16 -12.13 19.76 46.23
N ILE A 17 -12.97 18.95 46.86
CA ILE A 17 -13.50 17.72 46.26
C ILE A 17 -14.31 18.04 44.99
N ASP A 18 -15.12 19.10 45.00
CA ASP A 18 -15.92 19.48 43.84
C ASP A 18 -15.05 20.01 42.69
N TRP A 19 -14.00 20.79 42.97
CA TRP A 19 -13.01 21.16 41.95
C TRP A 19 -12.29 19.94 41.37
N LEU A 20 -11.92 18.96 42.21
CA LEU A 20 -11.29 17.73 41.75
C LEU A 20 -12.23 16.93 40.82
N LYS A 21 -13.52 16.82 41.15
CA LYS A 21 -14.51 16.18 40.27
C LYS A 21 -14.59 16.87 38.91
N ILE A 22 -14.62 18.20 38.89
CA ILE A 22 -14.65 18.99 37.64
C ILE A 22 -13.40 18.69 36.79
N LEU A 23 -12.22 18.69 37.41
CA LEU A 23 -10.96 18.40 36.70
C LEU A 23 -10.94 16.97 36.13
N VAL A 24 -11.42 15.99 36.89
CA VAL A 24 -11.51 14.58 36.44
C VAL A 24 -12.49 14.45 35.26
N ILE A 25 -13.66 15.08 35.34
CA ILE A 25 -14.65 15.06 34.25
C ILE A 25 -14.08 15.72 32.99
N PHE A 26 -13.41 16.87 33.13
CA PHE A 26 -12.78 17.56 32.02
C PHE A 26 -11.65 16.73 31.39
N GLY A 27 -10.78 16.14 32.20
CA GLY A 27 -9.71 15.27 31.75
C GLY A 27 -10.23 14.03 31.01
N LEU A 28 -11.30 13.40 31.52
CA LEU A 28 -11.96 12.28 30.87
C LEU A 28 -12.56 12.68 29.53
N GLY A 29 -13.19 13.85 29.44
CA GLY A 29 -13.74 14.38 28.19
C GLY A 29 -12.67 14.57 27.11
N ILE A 30 -11.52 15.14 27.46
CA ILE A 30 -10.38 15.27 26.54
C ILE A 30 -9.87 13.90 26.11
N PHE A 31 -9.69 12.98 27.06
CA PHE A 31 -9.17 11.64 26.77
C PHE A 31 -10.08 10.86 25.81
N VAL A 32 -11.40 10.87 26.06
CA VAL A 32 -12.39 10.26 25.17
C VAL A 32 -12.36 10.92 23.79
N GLY A 33 -12.29 12.25 23.73
CA GLY A 33 -12.18 12.99 22.47
C GLY A 33 -10.95 12.58 21.65
N ILE A 34 -9.80 12.39 22.29
CA ILE A 34 -8.58 11.90 21.64
C ILE A 34 -8.75 10.48 21.10
N ILE A 35 -9.35 9.57 21.88
CA ILE A 35 -9.60 8.18 21.45
C ILE A 35 -10.53 8.14 20.25
N VAL A 36 -11.66 8.86 20.29
CA VAL A 36 -12.63 8.89 19.21
C VAL A 36 -12.00 9.45 17.93
N ARG A 37 -11.26 10.55 18.05
CA ARG A 37 -10.55 11.15 16.90
C ARG A 37 -9.51 10.20 16.31
N ARG A 38 -8.75 9.49 17.15
CA ARG A 38 -7.77 8.50 16.69
C ARG A 38 -8.44 7.34 15.96
N TRP A 39 -9.52 6.82 16.53
CA TRP A 39 -10.32 5.75 15.93
C TRP A 39 -10.92 6.16 14.58
N GLU A 40 -11.43 7.39 14.47
CA GLU A 40 -11.96 7.93 13.22
C GLU A 40 -10.87 8.03 12.15
N ILE A 41 -9.70 8.57 12.50
CA ILE A 41 -8.54 8.64 11.59
C ILE A 41 -8.16 7.24 11.10
N ASP A 42 -8.03 6.28 12.02
CA ASP A 42 -7.60 4.92 11.71
C ASP A 42 -8.64 4.18 10.85
N ARG A 43 -9.92 4.40 11.12
CA ARG A 43 -11.04 3.86 10.32
C ARG A 43 -11.10 4.47 8.93
N MET A 44 -10.69 5.73 8.77
CA MET A 44 -10.73 6.46 7.50
C MET A 44 -9.47 6.30 6.66
N GLN A 45 -8.48 5.49 7.07
CA GLN A 45 -7.23 5.39 6.33
C GLN A 45 -7.42 4.85 4.90
N PRO A 46 -6.74 5.44 3.91
CA PRO A 46 -6.63 4.86 2.57
C PRO A 46 -5.83 3.55 2.62
N VAL A 47 -6.17 2.62 1.74
CA VAL A 47 -5.47 1.33 1.62
C VAL A 47 -5.16 1.10 0.15
N ILE A 48 -3.92 1.37 -0.24
CA ILE A 48 -3.47 1.22 -1.63
C ILE A 48 -3.13 -0.26 -1.90
N ARG A 49 -3.55 -0.76 -3.04
CA ARG A 49 -3.25 -2.10 -3.54
C ARG A 49 -2.84 -2.06 -4.99
N ILE A 50 -1.81 -2.82 -5.35
CA ILE A 50 -1.48 -3.14 -6.74
C ILE A 50 -2.18 -4.45 -7.06
N LEU A 51 -2.95 -4.52 -8.15
CA LEU A 51 -3.77 -5.69 -8.47
C LEU A 51 -2.94 -6.77 -9.19
N ASP A 52 -2.87 -7.96 -8.60
CA ASP A 52 -1.94 -9.04 -9.01
C ASP A 52 -2.17 -9.60 -10.42
N ASN A 53 -3.38 -9.51 -10.95
CA ASN A 53 -3.74 -10.05 -12.28
C ASN A 53 -3.66 -9.01 -13.41
N SER A 54 -3.04 -7.85 -13.20
CA SER A 54 -3.32 -6.66 -14.02
C SER A 54 -2.19 -6.13 -14.88
N VAL A 55 -1.11 -6.89 -15.15
CA VAL A 55 -0.18 -6.46 -16.20
C VAL A 55 -0.87 -6.64 -17.55
N THR A 56 -1.32 -5.53 -18.13
CA THR A 56 -1.93 -5.49 -19.45
C THR A 56 -0.98 -4.80 -20.42
N THR A 57 -1.01 -5.23 -21.68
CA THR A 57 -0.26 -4.54 -22.74
C THR A 57 -1.22 -3.69 -23.55
N VAL A 58 -0.90 -2.40 -23.71
CA VAL A 58 -1.74 -1.44 -24.43
C VAL A 58 -0.92 -0.79 -25.54
N LEU A 59 -1.49 -0.69 -26.73
CA LEU A 59 -0.88 0.05 -27.83
C LEU A 59 -0.98 1.55 -27.55
N ILE A 60 0.16 2.24 -27.57
CA ILE A 60 0.27 3.68 -27.42
C ILE A 60 1.05 4.26 -28.60
N ALA A 61 0.81 5.54 -28.90
CA ALA A 61 1.58 6.29 -29.87
C ALA A 61 2.51 7.26 -29.13
N ILE A 62 3.81 7.22 -29.43
CA ILE A 62 4.79 8.15 -28.88
C ILE A 62 5.34 8.98 -30.04
N LYS A 63 5.35 10.31 -29.89
CA LYS A 63 5.91 11.22 -30.91
C LYS A 63 7.44 11.24 -30.87
N ASP A 64 8.07 11.16 -32.02
CA ASP A 64 9.50 11.41 -32.19
C ASP A 64 9.82 12.92 -32.33
N LYS A 65 11.10 13.23 -32.62
CA LYS A 65 11.59 14.62 -32.74
C LYS A 65 10.97 15.37 -33.91
N GLU A 66 10.60 14.62 -34.94
CA GLU A 66 9.97 15.09 -36.16
C GLU A 66 8.44 15.21 -35.99
N GLY A 67 7.91 14.81 -34.84
CA GLY A 67 6.48 14.82 -34.52
C GLY A 67 5.71 13.63 -35.10
N GLN A 68 6.41 12.64 -35.66
CA GLN A 68 5.82 11.42 -36.16
C GLN A 68 5.42 10.50 -35.00
N GLU A 69 4.20 9.97 -35.06
CA GLU A 69 3.69 9.02 -34.07
C GLU A 69 4.22 7.62 -34.36
N LEU A 70 5.01 7.09 -33.43
CA LEU A 70 5.53 5.73 -33.47
C LEU A 70 4.76 4.82 -32.52
N PRO A 71 4.34 3.62 -32.97
CA PRO A 71 3.60 2.68 -32.13
C PRO A 71 4.51 2.03 -31.11
N PHE A 72 4.01 1.90 -29.88
CA PHE A 72 4.67 1.22 -28.76
C PHE A 72 3.67 0.41 -27.94
N LEU A 73 4.15 -0.65 -27.29
CA LEU A 73 3.37 -1.54 -26.44
C LEU A 73 3.66 -1.25 -24.96
N ALA A 74 2.81 -0.47 -24.32
CA ALA A 74 2.91 -0.08 -22.92
C ALA A 74 2.49 -1.24 -21.99
N ASN A 75 3.34 -1.56 -21.02
CA ASN A 75 3.07 -2.50 -19.95
C ASN A 75 2.45 -1.74 -18.78
N ARG A 76 1.16 -1.98 -18.55
CA ARG A 76 0.30 -1.24 -17.64
C ARG A 76 -0.09 -2.09 -16.45
N ILE A 77 -0.13 -1.50 -15.26
CA ILE A 77 -0.69 -2.12 -14.05
C ILE A 77 -1.92 -1.35 -13.58
N SER A 78 -2.78 -2.03 -12.81
CA SER A 78 -3.90 -1.40 -12.12
C SER A 78 -3.60 -1.24 -10.63
N VAL A 79 -3.91 -0.05 -10.14
CA VAL A 79 -3.78 0.34 -8.74
C VAL A 79 -5.15 0.72 -8.21
N LEU A 80 -5.49 0.25 -7.02
CA LEU A 80 -6.78 0.46 -6.40
C LEU A 80 -6.61 0.94 -4.95
N ASN A 81 -7.38 1.96 -4.56
CA ASN A 81 -7.55 2.31 -3.16
C ASN A 81 -8.80 1.62 -2.59
N THR A 82 -8.60 0.63 -1.73
CA THR A 82 -9.67 -0.12 -1.04
C THR A 82 -9.97 0.43 0.36
N GLY A 83 -9.43 1.60 0.71
CA GLY A 83 -9.65 2.25 1.99
C GLY A 83 -11.00 2.97 2.06
N ARG A 84 -11.15 3.89 3.01
CA ARG A 84 -12.40 4.67 3.19
C ARG A 84 -12.28 6.15 2.85
N SER A 85 -11.07 6.63 2.54
CA SER A 85 -10.81 7.98 2.06
C SER A 85 -9.83 7.95 0.89
N GLY A 86 -9.76 9.05 0.14
CA GLY A 86 -8.82 9.18 -0.98
C GLY A 86 -7.36 9.16 -0.52
N ALA A 87 -6.51 8.45 -1.26
CA ALA A 87 -5.06 8.49 -1.06
C ALA A 87 -4.49 9.66 -1.87
N LYS A 88 -3.82 10.60 -1.20
CA LYS A 88 -3.38 11.86 -1.79
C LYS A 88 -1.93 11.80 -2.24
N ASP A 89 -1.59 12.65 -3.20
CA ASP A 89 -0.24 12.85 -3.73
C ASP A 89 0.45 11.54 -4.11
N CYS A 90 -0.29 10.63 -4.75
CA CYS A 90 0.19 9.29 -5.04
C CYS A 90 1.25 9.31 -6.14
N LYS A 91 2.40 8.71 -5.86
CA LYS A 91 3.56 8.62 -6.77
C LYS A 91 3.92 7.16 -6.98
N VAL A 92 4.39 6.84 -8.17
CA VAL A 92 4.85 5.49 -8.50
C VAL A 92 6.30 5.52 -8.93
N TYR A 93 7.05 4.54 -8.47
CA TYR A 93 8.45 4.36 -8.86
C TYR A 93 8.81 2.88 -8.94
N ILE A 94 9.78 2.59 -9.80
CA ILE A 94 10.43 1.30 -9.95
C ILE A 94 11.83 1.43 -9.35
N GLU A 95 12.14 0.57 -8.39
CA GLU A 95 13.47 0.41 -7.83
C GLU A 95 14.18 -0.75 -8.52
N LEU A 96 15.34 -0.46 -9.12
CA LEU A 96 16.23 -1.44 -9.72
C LEU A 96 17.29 -1.92 -8.69
N PRO A 97 17.95 -3.08 -8.89
CA PRO A 97 18.86 -3.68 -7.90
C PRO A 97 20.05 -2.79 -7.52
N ASP A 98 20.47 -1.92 -8.43
CA ASP A 98 21.52 -0.91 -8.24
C ASP A 98 21.05 0.34 -7.49
N LYS A 99 19.84 0.29 -6.89
CA LYS A 99 19.15 1.40 -6.20
C LYS A 99 18.79 2.57 -7.11
N VAL A 100 18.80 2.38 -8.44
CA VAL A 100 18.31 3.40 -9.36
C VAL A 100 16.78 3.44 -9.26
N ILE A 101 16.27 4.55 -8.72
CA ILE A 101 14.83 4.81 -8.62
C ILE A 101 14.37 5.52 -9.90
N ARG A 102 13.49 4.86 -10.66
CA ARG A 102 12.85 5.43 -11.84
C ARG A 102 11.40 5.76 -11.53
N ARG A 103 11.01 7.04 -11.65
CA ARG A 103 9.61 7.46 -11.47
C ARG A 103 8.78 7.04 -12.68
N THR A 104 7.60 6.47 -12.44
CA THR A 104 6.68 6.08 -13.51
C THR A 104 5.43 6.96 -13.49
N GLY A 105 4.82 7.14 -14.66
CA GLY A 105 3.67 8.03 -14.86
C GLY A 105 2.32 7.33 -14.70
N TRP A 106 1.33 8.09 -14.24
CA TRP A 106 -0.08 7.74 -14.36
C TRP A 106 -0.56 7.90 -15.81
N MET A 107 -1.54 7.11 -16.24
CA MET A 107 -2.23 7.35 -17.50
C MET A 107 -3.17 8.55 -17.33
N LEU A 108 -2.66 9.76 -17.49
CA LEU A 108 -3.44 10.99 -17.45
C LEU A 108 -3.55 11.60 -18.86
N PRO A 109 -4.65 12.32 -19.15
CA PRO A 109 -4.90 12.90 -20.47
C PRO A 109 -3.98 14.09 -20.82
N ASP A 110 -3.21 14.61 -19.87
CA ASP A 110 -2.28 15.72 -20.07
C ASP A 110 -0.87 15.33 -19.60
N ASP A 111 0.10 15.45 -20.52
CA ASP A 111 1.53 15.18 -20.32
C ASP A 111 2.13 15.89 -19.10
N ASN A 112 1.54 17.02 -18.67
CA ASN A 112 2.02 17.80 -17.53
C ASN A 112 1.43 17.39 -16.17
N THR A 113 0.47 16.45 -16.14
CA THR A 113 -0.24 16.07 -14.89
C THR A 113 0.19 14.72 -14.31
N ALA A 114 0.97 13.91 -15.05
CA ALA A 114 1.21 12.48 -14.83
C ALA A 114 1.97 12.07 -13.54
N LEU A 115 2.34 13.02 -12.66
CA LEU A 115 3.28 12.78 -11.56
C LEU A 115 2.64 12.45 -10.22
N SER A 116 1.49 13.04 -9.93
CA SER A 116 0.79 12.82 -8.66
C SER A 116 -0.70 12.78 -8.90
N VAL A 117 -1.35 11.73 -8.42
CA VAL A 117 -2.81 11.58 -8.50
C VAL A 117 -3.40 11.40 -7.11
N THR A 118 -4.67 11.73 -6.96
CA THR A 118 -5.45 11.27 -5.81
C THR A 118 -6.15 9.97 -6.20
N LEU A 119 -5.83 8.86 -5.52
CA LEU A 119 -6.52 7.59 -5.73
C LEU A 119 -7.87 7.62 -4.99
N ASN A 120 -8.94 7.76 -5.78
CA ASN A 120 -10.30 7.69 -5.27
C ASN A 120 -10.65 6.28 -4.77
N VAL A 121 -11.56 6.22 -3.80
CA VAL A 121 -11.96 4.96 -3.17
C VAL A 121 -12.68 4.08 -4.19
N ASN A 122 -12.25 2.83 -4.31
CA ASN A 122 -12.82 1.80 -5.18
C ASN A 122 -12.86 2.15 -6.68
N ILE A 123 -12.07 3.11 -7.14
CA ILE A 123 -11.88 3.42 -8.56
C ILE A 123 -10.48 2.95 -8.96
N PRO A 124 -10.37 2.02 -9.93
CA PRO A 124 -9.06 1.58 -10.41
C PRO A 124 -8.41 2.68 -11.24
N GLU A 125 -7.15 2.93 -10.96
CA GLU A 125 -6.28 3.83 -11.72
C GLU A 125 -5.20 3.02 -12.41
N TYR A 126 -4.66 3.55 -13.51
CA TYR A 126 -3.71 2.82 -14.35
C TYR A 126 -2.35 3.52 -14.39
N VAL A 127 -1.31 2.70 -14.24
CA VAL A 127 0.08 3.16 -14.27
C VAL A 127 0.80 2.43 -15.38
N ASP A 128 1.45 3.20 -16.23
CA ASP A 128 2.28 2.71 -17.30
C ASP A 128 3.71 2.58 -16.76
N LEU A 129 4.28 1.38 -16.80
CA LEU A 129 5.60 1.11 -16.21
C LEU A 129 6.73 1.33 -17.22
N CYS A 130 6.52 0.83 -18.43
CA CYS A 130 7.43 0.93 -19.56
C CYS A 130 6.69 0.60 -20.85
N ALA A 131 7.24 1.02 -21.98
CA ALA A 131 6.71 0.68 -23.29
C ALA A 131 7.77 0.02 -24.16
N VAL A 132 7.36 -0.92 -25.01
CA VAL A 132 8.27 -1.71 -25.85
C VAL A 132 8.00 -1.41 -27.31
N ALA A 133 9.06 -1.24 -28.10
CA ALA A 133 8.92 -1.16 -29.55
C ALA A 133 8.25 -2.47 -30.06
N PRO A 134 7.32 -2.43 -31.03
CA PRO A 134 6.59 -3.61 -31.48
C PRO A 134 7.47 -4.77 -31.97
N ARG A 135 8.68 -4.45 -32.44
CA ARG A 135 9.68 -5.41 -32.91
C ARG A 135 10.65 -5.89 -31.81
N GLY A 136 10.46 -5.47 -30.57
CA GLY A 136 11.34 -5.82 -29.45
C GLY A 136 12.72 -5.16 -29.51
N GLU A 137 12.88 -4.09 -30.29
CA GLU A 137 14.18 -3.43 -30.53
C GLU A 137 14.69 -2.60 -29.33
N GLY A 138 13.77 -2.12 -28.48
CA GLY A 138 14.10 -1.39 -27.26
C GLY A 138 12.87 -1.11 -26.40
N ARG A 139 13.12 -0.71 -25.15
CA ARG A 139 12.10 -0.19 -24.23
C ARG A 139 12.29 1.29 -23.96
N ILE A 140 11.17 1.95 -23.72
CA ILE A 140 11.13 3.28 -23.15
C ILE A 140 10.63 3.15 -21.72
N VAL A 141 11.48 3.56 -20.77
CA VAL A 141 11.07 3.74 -19.39
C VAL A 141 10.43 5.11 -19.27
N THR A 142 9.25 5.19 -18.64
CA THR A 142 8.63 6.49 -18.38
C THR A 142 9.52 7.25 -17.40
N ASN A 143 9.62 8.56 -17.60
CA ASN A 143 10.26 9.46 -16.65
C ASN A 143 9.25 10.48 -16.13
N GLU A 144 9.74 11.52 -15.47
CA GLU A 144 8.91 12.60 -14.92
C GLU A 144 8.11 13.40 -15.96
N ARG A 145 8.40 13.21 -17.25
CA ARG A 145 7.71 13.85 -18.38
C ARG A 145 7.01 12.82 -19.28
N GLY A 146 6.69 11.64 -18.74
CA GLY A 146 6.03 10.55 -19.47
C GLY A 146 6.98 9.79 -20.39
N TYR A 147 6.44 9.31 -21.51
CA TYR A 147 7.21 8.64 -22.55
C TYR A 147 7.85 9.66 -23.50
N ARG A 148 9.18 9.68 -23.57
CA ARG A 148 9.91 10.52 -24.54
C ARG A 148 10.98 9.70 -25.23
N LEU A 149 10.93 9.67 -26.56
CA LEU A 149 11.96 9.06 -27.41
C LEU A 149 13.26 9.88 -27.43
N GLU A 150 13.12 11.20 -27.28
CA GLU A 150 14.24 12.14 -27.44
C GLU A 150 15.25 12.09 -26.31
N ASN A 151 14.86 11.53 -25.16
CA ASN A 151 15.73 11.42 -24.01
C ASN A 151 16.52 10.10 -24.09
N PRO A 152 17.85 10.13 -24.32
CA PRO A 152 18.65 8.93 -24.41
C PRO A 152 18.64 8.10 -23.11
N ASP A 153 18.31 8.70 -21.97
CA ASP A 153 18.21 7.98 -20.69
C ASP A 153 16.89 7.19 -20.52
N SER A 154 15.86 7.48 -21.32
CA SER A 154 14.59 6.74 -21.29
C SER A 154 14.55 5.58 -22.27
N TYR A 155 15.24 5.65 -23.41
CA TYR A 155 15.32 4.54 -24.37
C TYR A 155 16.46 3.59 -24.03
N GLN A 156 16.12 2.39 -23.61
CA GLN A 156 17.07 1.31 -23.31
C GLN A 156 16.96 0.25 -24.41
N LYS A 157 18.05 0.03 -25.13
CA LYS A 157 18.16 -1.07 -26.10
C LYS A 157 18.10 -2.41 -25.37
N TYR A 158 17.42 -3.38 -25.99
CA TYR A 158 17.43 -4.76 -25.51
C TYR A 158 18.64 -5.54 -26.01
N GLY A 159 18.96 -6.59 -25.28
CA GLY A 159 19.83 -7.66 -25.71
C GLY A 159 19.76 -8.80 -24.70
N PRO A 160 19.80 -10.08 -25.15
CA PRO A 160 19.80 -11.23 -24.25
C PRO A 160 20.96 -11.22 -23.24
N GLU A 161 22.01 -10.44 -23.51
CA GLU A 161 23.16 -10.24 -22.64
C GLU A 161 22.85 -9.50 -21.33
N ILE A 162 21.75 -8.74 -21.27
CA ILE A 162 21.36 -7.96 -20.09
C ILE A 162 20.64 -8.85 -19.05
N GLY A 163 20.01 -9.94 -19.50
CA GLY A 163 19.23 -10.83 -18.65
C GLY A 163 18.01 -10.17 -17.99
N ASP A 164 17.22 -10.99 -17.29
CA ASP A 164 16.04 -10.52 -16.59
C ASP A 164 16.44 -9.69 -15.37
N ILE A 165 15.78 -8.55 -15.19
CA ILE A 165 16.11 -7.60 -14.13
C ILE A 165 15.03 -7.70 -13.04
N PRO A 166 15.36 -8.18 -11.83
CA PRO A 166 14.44 -8.10 -10.70
C PRO A 166 14.27 -6.64 -10.30
N ALA A 167 13.03 -6.21 -10.07
CA ALA A 167 12.74 -4.85 -9.68
C ALA A 167 11.59 -4.80 -8.68
N THR A 168 11.42 -3.66 -8.02
CA THR A 168 10.32 -3.43 -7.08
C THR A 168 9.50 -2.23 -7.51
N ILE A 169 8.20 -2.42 -7.67
CA ILE A 169 7.24 -1.32 -7.86
C ILE A 169 6.75 -0.87 -6.50
N THR A 170 6.79 0.44 -6.27
CA THR A 170 6.17 1.05 -5.10
C THR A 170 5.21 2.15 -5.50
N VAL A 171 3.99 2.07 -4.97
CA VAL A 171 3.00 3.15 -4.99
C VAL A 171 2.99 3.80 -3.60
N ALA A 172 3.49 5.03 -3.52
CA ALA A 172 3.54 5.80 -2.27
C ALA A 172 2.47 6.90 -2.27
N SER A 173 2.06 7.34 -1.08
CA SER A 173 1.09 8.41 -0.88
C SER A 173 1.44 9.21 0.38
N SER A 174 1.00 10.47 0.46
CA SER A 174 1.23 11.32 1.63
C SER A 174 0.44 10.89 2.87
N ASN A 175 -0.65 10.13 2.71
CA ASN A 175 -1.55 9.73 3.80
C ASN A 175 -1.88 8.23 3.84
N ALA A 176 -1.15 7.39 3.09
CA ALA A 176 -1.33 5.94 3.07
C ALA A 176 0.00 5.20 3.29
N LYS A 177 -0.06 3.97 3.80
CA LYS A 177 1.09 3.06 3.73
C LYS A 177 1.40 2.75 2.27
N PRO A 178 2.68 2.69 1.87
CA PRO A 178 3.05 2.39 0.49
C PRO A 178 2.67 0.95 0.14
N ALA A 179 2.19 0.75 -1.08
CA ALA A 179 1.97 -0.57 -1.67
C ALA A 179 3.22 -0.98 -2.44
N VAL A 180 3.78 -2.14 -2.13
CA VAL A 180 5.05 -2.62 -2.69
C VAL A 180 4.84 -3.98 -3.35
N ARG A 181 5.39 -4.17 -4.54
CA ARG A 181 5.36 -5.43 -5.30
C ARG A 181 6.68 -5.69 -6.01
N SER A 182 7.15 -6.93 -5.91
CA SER A 182 8.29 -7.39 -6.70
C SER A 182 7.83 -7.77 -8.11
N ILE A 183 8.63 -7.37 -9.08
CA ILE A 183 8.43 -7.67 -10.50
C ILE A 183 9.72 -8.19 -11.13
N ILE A 184 9.57 -8.84 -12.28
CA ILE A 184 10.65 -9.15 -13.20
C ILE A 184 10.44 -8.28 -14.44
N LEU A 185 11.48 -7.56 -14.82
CA LEU A 185 11.59 -6.90 -16.12
C LEU A 185 12.37 -7.82 -17.06
N HIS A 186 11.65 -8.51 -17.93
CA HIS A 186 12.21 -9.46 -18.88
C HIS A 186 13.13 -8.79 -19.90
N ALA A 187 14.25 -9.44 -20.23
CA ALA A 187 15.20 -8.96 -21.23
C ALA A 187 14.63 -8.96 -22.65
N THR A 188 13.64 -9.82 -22.89
CA THR A 188 12.95 -9.98 -24.16
C THR A 188 11.44 -9.99 -23.93
N PRO A 189 10.63 -9.47 -24.87
CA PRO A 189 9.18 -9.62 -24.81
C PRO A 189 8.77 -11.09 -24.65
N ILE A 190 7.92 -11.36 -23.68
CA ILE A 190 7.23 -12.64 -23.53
C ILE A 190 6.35 -12.81 -24.77
N VAL A 191 6.70 -13.77 -25.63
CA VAL A 191 5.89 -14.14 -26.79
C VAL A 191 4.94 -15.25 -26.36
N ASP A 192 3.79 -14.85 -25.82
CA ASP A 192 2.64 -15.73 -25.64
C ASP A 192 1.52 -15.28 -26.59
N ASN A 193 0.72 -16.23 -27.08
CA ASN A 193 -0.37 -16.00 -28.04
C ASN A 193 -1.40 -14.95 -27.56
N ASN A 194 -1.38 -14.61 -26.28
CA ASN A 194 -2.28 -13.63 -25.65
C ASN A 194 -1.61 -12.30 -25.25
N TYR A 195 -0.27 -12.17 -25.32
CA TYR A 195 0.46 -11.04 -24.71
C TYR A 195 1.65 -10.54 -25.54
N LEU A 196 1.39 -10.03 -26.75
CA LEU A 196 2.42 -9.32 -27.53
C LEU A 196 3.05 -8.18 -26.72
N GLY A 197 4.38 -8.15 -26.62
CA GLY A 197 5.12 -7.02 -26.04
C GLY A 197 5.13 -6.93 -24.51
N ARG A 198 4.67 -7.96 -23.79
CA ARG A 198 4.75 -7.99 -22.33
C ARG A 198 6.19 -8.27 -21.91
N ILE A 199 6.75 -7.41 -21.07
CA ILE A 199 8.06 -7.57 -20.44
C ILE A 199 8.02 -7.44 -18.93
N VAL A 200 6.86 -7.12 -18.35
CA VAL A 200 6.69 -7.05 -16.89
C VAL A 200 5.90 -8.25 -16.39
N GLU A 201 6.40 -8.87 -15.34
CA GLU A 201 5.73 -9.94 -14.64
C GLU A 201 5.80 -9.73 -13.13
N PHE A 202 4.71 -9.97 -12.40
CA PHE A 202 4.74 -9.98 -10.94
C PHE A 202 5.42 -11.25 -10.46
N VAL A 203 6.38 -11.11 -9.55
CA VAL A 203 6.90 -12.26 -8.82
C VAL A 203 5.74 -12.77 -7.94
N PRO A 204 5.33 -14.05 -8.06
CA PRO A 204 4.30 -14.59 -7.19
C PRO A 204 4.68 -14.32 -5.75
N ALA A 205 3.78 -13.71 -4.98
CA ALA A 205 3.99 -13.61 -3.56
C ALA A 205 4.22 -15.04 -3.05
N LEU A 206 5.38 -15.29 -2.43
CA LEU A 206 5.60 -16.54 -1.71
C LEU A 206 4.35 -16.76 -0.85
N PRO A 207 3.72 -17.95 -0.90
CA PRO A 207 2.53 -18.20 -0.11
C PRO A 207 2.89 -17.81 1.31
N GLN A 208 2.24 -16.75 1.82
CA GLN A 208 2.43 -16.34 3.19
C GLN A 208 2.10 -17.58 3.99
N THR A 209 3.11 -18.14 4.65
CA THR A 209 2.91 -19.25 5.55
C THR A 209 1.90 -18.71 6.53
N THR A 210 0.66 -19.14 6.36
CA THR A 210 -0.43 -18.69 7.21
C THR A 210 -0.05 -19.36 8.51
N GLU A 211 0.64 -18.61 9.37
CA GLU A 211 0.81 -19.00 10.77
C GLU A 211 -0.60 -19.27 11.23
N THR A 212 -0.96 -20.55 11.24
CA THR A 212 -2.24 -21.00 11.73
C THR A 212 -2.24 -20.47 13.16
N PRO A 213 -3.15 -19.55 13.53
CA PRO A 213 -3.17 -19.02 14.88
C PRO A 213 -3.15 -20.24 15.78
N MET A 214 -2.10 -20.39 16.58
CA MET A 214 -2.01 -21.46 17.56
C MET A 214 -3.28 -21.32 18.37
N THR A 215 -4.22 -22.22 18.12
CA THR A 215 -5.38 -22.37 18.97
C THR A 215 -4.77 -22.88 20.24
N GLU A 216 -4.57 -21.97 21.19
CA GLU A 216 -4.12 -22.28 22.53
C GLU A 216 -5.15 -23.25 23.09
N THR A 217 -4.87 -24.56 22.91
CA THR A 217 -5.66 -25.61 23.51
C THR A 217 -5.47 -25.46 25.00
N THR A 218 -6.38 -24.73 25.62
CA THR A 218 -6.48 -24.62 27.06
C THR A 218 -6.54 -26.06 27.59
N PRO A 219 -5.60 -26.51 28.43
CA PRO A 219 -5.66 -27.85 28.96
C PRO A 219 -6.97 -27.98 29.73
N LYS A 220 -7.82 -28.92 29.27
CA LYS A 220 -9.09 -29.27 29.90
C LYS A 220 -8.78 -29.62 31.37
N LYS A 221 -9.09 -28.72 32.31
CA LYS A 221 -8.97 -28.99 33.76
C LYS A 221 -9.78 -30.26 34.04
N ARG A 222 -9.09 -31.39 34.20
CA ARG A 222 -9.68 -32.59 34.80
C ARG A 222 -9.99 -32.25 36.24
N THR A 223 -11.27 -32.11 36.56
CA THR A 223 -11.74 -32.01 37.93
C THR A 223 -11.39 -33.32 38.66
N VAL A 224 -10.84 -33.18 39.87
CA VAL A 224 -10.37 -34.29 40.74
C VAL A 224 -11.44 -35.38 40.97
N TYR A 225 -12.72 -35.04 40.80
CA TYR A 225 -13.84 -35.98 40.91
C TYR A 225 -13.80 -37.15 39.91
N ASN A 226 -13.28 -36.95 38.69
CA ASN A 226 -13.29 -38.01 37.67
C ASN A 226 -12.21 -39.07 37.90
N TRP A 227 -11.23 -38.84 38.79
CA TRP A 227 -10.20 -39.82 39.12
C TRP A 227 -10.63 -40.79 40.23
N LEU A 228 -11.46 -40.32 41.17
CA LEU A 228 -11.95 -41.14 42.29
C LEU A 228 -12.98 -42.18 41.86
N THR A 229 -13.83 -41.87 40.88
CA THR A 229 -14.79 -42.84 40.32
C THR A 229 -14.08 -43.93 39.52
N ASP A 230 -13.06 -43.59 38.74
CA ASP A 230 -12.30 -44.53 37.90
C ASP A 230 -11.44 -45.51 38.73
N TRP A 231 -11.14 -45.17 39.99
CA TRP A 231 -10.42 -46.04 40.92
C TRP A 231 -11.33 -47.00 41.68
N MET A 232 -12.56 -46.60 42.00
CA MET A 232 -13.50 -47.46 42.74
C MET A 232 -14.13 -48.56 41.88
N ASP A 233 -14.22 -48.39 40.56
CA ASP A 233 -14.75 -49.41 39.65
C ASP A 233 -13.74 -50.53 39.29
N LYS A 234 -12.52 -50.49 39.84
CA LYS A 234 -11.45 -51.47 39.58
C LYS A 234 -11.09 -52.38 40.77
N LYS A 235 -11.99 -52.54 41.74
CA LYS A 235 -11.89 -53.57 42.79
C LYS A 235 -13.20 -54.33 42.92
#